data_AF-N8RA42-F1
#
_entry.id   AF-N8RA42-F1
#
_cell.length_a   1.000
_cell.length_b   1.000
_cell.length_c   1.000
_cell.angle_alpha   90.00
_cell.angle_beta   90.00
_cell.angle_gamma   90.00
#
_symmetry.space_group_name_H-M   'P 1'
#
loop_
_entity.id
_entity.type
_entity.pdbx_description
1 polymer ?
#
loop_
_entity_poly.entity_id
_entity_poly.type
_entity_poly.pdbx_seq_one_letter_code
_entity_poly.pdbx_strand_id
1 'polypeptide(L)'
;MKLIDNINNTLGNEIEENLNSKSRLKIAASYFSIYAFAALKKELEKIEELQFIFTSPTFVADNVTDKLKKEKREFCDPSARS
;
A
#
# COMPACT_ATOMS: atom_id res chain seq x y z
N MET A 1 -23.04 0.49 -10.32
CA MET A 1 -21.72 0.90 -9.78
C MET A 1 -21.80 0.73 -8.27
N LYS A 2 -21.05 -0.21 -7.70
CA LYS A 2 -21.02 -0.43 -6.24
C LYS A 2 -20.04 0.59 -5.63
N LEU A 3 -20.48 1.33 -4.63
CA LEU A 3 -19.63 2.27 -3.90
C LEU A 3 -18.89 1.50 -2.80
N ILE A 4 -17.57 1.66 -2.75
CA ILE A 4 -16.71 1.04 -1.74
C ILE A 4 -16.34 2.13 -0.74
N ASP A 5 -16.78 1.98 0.50
CA ASP A 5 -16.61 2.97 1.57
C ASP A 5 -15.55 2.56 2.61
N ASN A 6 -15.03 1.33 2.55
CA ASN A 6 -14.11 0.74 3.53
C ASN A 6 -14.62 0.70 4.98
N ILE A 7 -15.92 0.92 5.23
CA ILE A 7 -16.56 0.72 6.54
C ILE A 7 -17.43 -0.54 6.49
N ASN A 8 -18.30 -0.63 5.48
CA ASN A 8 -19.24 -1.74 5.29
C ASN A 8 -18.81 -2.65 4.14
N ASN A 9 -18.25 -2.08 3.07
CA ASN A 9 -17.69 -2.82 1.95
C ASN A 9 -16.22 -2.43 1.79
N THR A 10 -15.32 -3.40 1.93
CA THR A 10 -13.88 -3.18 1.79
C THR A 10 -13.44 -3.48 0.37
N LEU A 11 -12.47 -2.73 -0.13
CA LEU A 11 -11.87 -2.99 -1.43
C LEU A 11 -11.29 -4.41 -1.53
N GLY A 12 -10.73 -4.93 -0.44
CA GLY A 12 -10.13 -6.27 -0.42
C GLY A 12 -11.15 -7.38 -0.67
N ASN A 13 -12.32 -7.32 -0.04
CA ASN A 13 -13.37 -8.31 -0.26
C ASN A 13 -13.89 -8.26 -1.70
N GLU A 14 -14.08 -7.05 -2.26
CA GLU A 14 -14.52 -6.91 -3.66
C GLU A 14 -13.52 -7.51 -4.64
N ILE A 15 -12.21 -7.32 -4.38
CA ILE A 15 -11.12 -7.89 -5.16
C ILE A 15 -11.18 -9.42 -5.08
N GLU A 16 -11.34 -10.00 -3.90
CA GLU A 16 -11.42 -11.45 -3.72
C GLU A 16 -12.64 -12.07 -4.41
N GLU A 17 -13.80 -11.43 -4.31
CA GLU A 17 -15.06 -11.96 -4.87
C GLU A 17 -15.13 -11.86 -6.40
N ASN A 18 -14.47 -10.86 -7.00
CA ASN A 18 -14.64 -10.54 -8.42
C ASN A 18 -13.42 -10.88 -9.29
N LEU A 19 -12.21 -10.97 -8.72
CA LEU A 19 -11.03 -11.28 -9.50
C LEU A 19 -10.84 -12.79 -9.67
N ASN A 20 -10.44 -13.15 -10.88
CA ASN A 20 -10.06 -14.51 -11.26
C ASN A 20 -8.83 -14.46 -12.17
N SER A 21 -8.34 -15.63 -12.58
CA SER A 21 -7.09 -15.74 -13.34
C SER A 21 -7.08 -15.10 -14.73
N LYS A 22 -8.25 -14.75 -15.27
CA LYS A 22 -8.39 -14.04 -16.55
C LYS A 22 -8.67 -12.56 -16.38
N SER A 23 -8.64 -12.07 -15.13
CA SER A 23 -8.96 -10.68 -14.84
C SER A 23 -7.78 -9.77 -15.21
N ARG A 24 -8.11 -8.58 -15.72
CA ARG A 24 -7.17 -7.49 -15.96
C ARG A 24 -7.63 -6.29 -15.16
N LEU A 25 -6.83 -5.87 -14.19
CA LEU A 25 -7.18 -4.81 -13.24
C LEU A 25 -6.42 -3.53 -13.57
N LYS A 26 -7.13 -2.40 -13.66
CA LYS A 26 -6.54 -1.06 -13.75
C LYS A 26 -6.91 -0.24 -12.53
N ILE A 27 -5.92 0.31 -11.85
CA ILE A 27 -6.09 1.16 -10.68
C ILE A 27 -5.52 2.54 -11.00
N ALA A 28 -6.33 3.59 -10.82
CA ALA A 28 -5.89 4.97 -10.90
C ALA A 28 -5.99 5.59 -9.50
N ALA A 29 -4.85 5.86 -8.87
CA ALA A 29 -4.80 6.41 -7.52
C ALA A 29 -3.53 7.24 -7.29
N SER A 30 -3.56 8.12 -6.30
CA SER A 30 -2.42 8.97 -5.94
C SER A 30 -1.36 8.20 -5.14
N TYR A 31 -1.77 7.20 -4.37
CA TYR A 31 -0.88 6.38 -3.54
C TYR A 31 -1.35 4.94 -3.48
N PHE A 32 -0.37 4.03 -3.31
CA PHE A 32 -0.62 2.63 -3.01
C PHE A 32 0.50 2.12 -2.11
N SER A 33 0.18 1.89 -0.84
CA SER A 33 1.19 1.52 0.15
C SER A 33 1.66 0.09 -0.05
N ILE A 34 2.92 -0.19 0.31
CA ILE A 34 3.45 -1.56 0.25
C ILE A 34 2.68 -2.52 1.17
N TYR A 35 2.09 -2.02 2.26
CA TYR A 35 1.21 -2.79 3.14
C TYR A 35 -0.11 -3.18 2.47
N ALA A 36 -0.73 -2.26 1.71
CA ALA A 36 -1.93 -2.55 0.95
C ALA A 36 -1.64 -3.62 -0.13
N PHE A 37 -0.51 -3.51 -0.82
CA PHE A 37 -0.07 -4.54 -1.75
C PHE A 37 0.15 -5.88 -1.04
N ALA A 38 0.84 -5.90 0.09
CA ALA A 38 1.09 -7.14 0.85
C ALA A 38 -0.22 -7.83 1.30
N ALA A 39 -1.22 -7.06 1.73
CA ALA A 39 -2.52 -7.58 2.12
C ALA A 39 -3.30 -8.21 0.95
N LEU A 40 -3.15 -7.66 -0.26
CA LEU A 40 -3.86 -8.09 -1.46
C LEU A 40 -3.03 -9.03 -2.36
N LYS A 41 -1.77 -9.29 -2.00
CA LYS A 41 -0.78 -9.99 -2.84
C LYS A 41 -1.32 -11.29 -3.40
N LYS A 42 -1.94 -12.13 -2.55
CA LYS A 42 -2.48 -13.43 -2.94
C LYS A 42 -3.50 -13.33 -4.07
N GLU A 43 -4.34 -12.30 -4.08
CA GLU A 43 -5.37 -12.13 -5.09
C GLU A 43 -4.81 -11.44 -6.33
N LEU A 44 -3.94 -10.44 -6.16
CA LEU A 44 -3.28 -9.73 -7.26
C LEU A 44 -2.26 -10.59 -8.03
N GLU A 45 -1.68 -11.63 -7.42
CA GLU A 45 -0.77 -12.56 -8.12
C GLU A 45 -1.51 -13.57 -9.01
N LYS A 46 -2.83 -13.73 -8.82
CA LYS A 46 -3.61 -14.69 -9.62
C LYS A 46 -4.06 -14.11 -10.94
N ILE A 47 -4.19 -12.79 -11.05
CA ILE A 47 -4.77 -12.13 -12.22
C ILE A 47 -3.79 -12.06 -13.39
N GLU A 48 -4.31 -11.88 -14.60
CA GLU A 48 -3.50 -11.83 -15.82
C GLU A 48 -2.64 -10.57 -15.88
N GLU A 49 -3.19 -9.43 -15.46
CA GLU A 49 -2.52 -8.14 -15.57
C GLU A 49 -3.00 -7.16 -14.50
N LEU A 50 -2.05 -6.44 -13.89
CA LEU A 50 -2.29 -5.28 -13.04
C LEU A 50 -1.64 -4.04 -13.66
N GLN A 51 -2.42 -3.03 -14.02
CA GLN A 51 -1.92 -1.71 -14.39
C GLN A 51 -2.23 -0.70 -13.30
N PHE A 52 -1.21 0.01 -12.85
CA PHE A 52 -1.38 1.10 -11.88
C PHE A 52 -1.02 2.44 -12.53
N ILE A 53 -1.92 3.42 -12.43
CA ILE A 53 -1.75 4.77 -12.93
C ILE A 53 -1.70 5.71 -11.73
N PHE A 54 -0.57 6.37 -11.53
CA PHE A 54 -0.46 7.43 -10.53
C PHE A 54 -1.20 8.67 -11.02
N THR A 55 -2.24 9.09 -10.29
CA THR A 55 -3.02 10.29 -10.63
C THR A 55 -2.43 11.58 -10.06
N SER A 56 -1.37 11.46 -9.27
CA SER A 56 -0.62 12.58 -8.67
C SER A 56 0.85 12.46 -9.04
N PRO A 57 1.60 13.58 -9.09
CA PRO A 57 3.04 13.55 -9.33
C PRO A 57 3.73 12.64 -8.30
N THR A 58 4.43 11.62 -8.79
CA THR A 58 5.11 10.59 -7.98
C THR A 58 6.28 11.13 -7.16
N PHE A 59 6.84 12.26 -7.58
CA PHE A 59 7.92 12.96 -6.89
C PHE A 59 7.59 14.44 -6.78
N VAL A 60 6.96 14.81 -5.66
CA VAL A 60 7.07 16.19 -5.15
C VAL A 60 8.14 16.13 -4.09
N ALA A 61 9.33 16.69 -4.36
CA ALA A 61 10.48 16.67 -3.46
C ALA A 61 10.13 17.13 -2.02
N ASP A 62 9.08 17.96 -1.90
CA ASP A 62 8.53 18.46 -0.64
C ASP A 62 7.83 17.40 0.23
N ASN A 63 7.27 16.33 -0.36
CA ASN A 63 6.44 15.33 0.33
C ASN A 63 7.14 13.98 0.60
N VAL A 64 8.37 13.77 0.08
CA VAL A 64 9.16 12.55 0.37
C VAL A 64 9.91 12.67 1.70
N THR A 65 10.13 13.90 2.16
CA THR A 65 10.43 14.16 3.56
C THR A 65 9.12 14.34 4.32
N ASP A 66 8.39 13.23 4.52
CA ASP A 66 7.85 13.07 5.86
C ASP A 66 9.04 13.32 6.78
N LYS A 67 8.95 14.33 7.64
CA LYS A 67 9.99 14.62 8.62
C LYS A 67 10.00 13.43 9.57
N LEU A 68 10.56 12.31 9.11
CA LEU A 68 11.20 11.30 9.91
C LEU A 68 12.28 12.06 10.65
N LYS A 69 11.89 12.72 11.75
CA LYS A 69 12.78 13.01 12.85
C LYS A 69 13.47 11.68 13.06
N LYS A 70 14.74 11.61 12.66
CA LYS A 70 15.65 10.58 13.11
C LYS A 70 15.67 10.72 14.62
N GLU A 71 14.73 10.09 15.31
CA GLU A 71 14.81 9.89 16.73
C GLU A 71 16.01 8.97 16.90
N LYS A 72 17.13 9.58 17.28
CA LYS A 72 18.37 8.90 17.60
C LYS A 72 18.10 8.14 18.90
N ARG A 73 17.55 6.92 18.79
CA ARG A 73 17.44 6.01 19.93
C ARG A 73 18.84 5.49 20.21
N GLU A 74 19.55 6.19 21.07
CA GLU A 74 20.81 5.71 21.61
C GLU A 74 20.49 4.51 22.50
N PHE A 75 20.79 3.31 22.00
CA PHE A 75 20.75 2.09 22.81
C PHE A 75 21.95 2.17 23.75
N CYS A 76 21.76 2.71 24.95
CA CYS A 76 22.73 2.56 26.02
C CYS A 76 22.69 1.10 26.48
N ASP A 77 23.70 0.34 26.06
CA ASP A 77 24.03 -0.95 26.66
C ASP A 77 24.27 -0.74 28.17
N PRO A 78 23.51 -1.38 29.08
CA PRO A 78 23.63 -1.15 30.52
C PRO A 78 24.90 -1.76 31.16
N SER A 79 25.87 -2.20 30.35
CA SER A 79 27.08 -2.91 30.81
C SER A 79 28.34 -2.05 30.91
N ALA A 80 28.23 -0.71 30.86
CA ALA A 80 29.36 0.22 31.03
C ALA A 80 29.29 1.03 32.33
N ARG A 81 29.13 0.34 33.47
CA ARG A 81 29.53 0.86 34.79
C ARG A 81 30.10 -0.30 35.60
N SER A 82 31.43 -0.46 35.53
CA SER A 82 32.21 -1.13 36.56
C SER A 82 32.53 -0.18 37.70
#